data_AF-A0A5N6L4Y1-F1
#
_entry.id   AF-A0A5N6L4Y1-F1
#
_cell.length_a   1.000
_cell.length_b   1.000
_cell.length_c   1.000
_cell.angle_alpha   90.00
_cell.angle_beta   90.00
_cell.angle_gamma   90.00
#
_symmetry.space_group_name_H-M   'P 1'
#
loop_
_entity.id
_entity.type
_entity.pdbx_description
1 polymer ?
#
loop_
_entity_poly.entity_id
_entity_poly.type
_entity_poly.pdbx_seq_one_letter_code
_entity_poly.pdbx_strand_id
1 'polypeptide(L)'
;MAMIQLGPCAMLPPHYHPRGSNYVVAIKGNTTTYMIQENGAPLVTELLTPGKMTIFPRASLHAMQNTGCGESQLVSALSSTDTGTHNFLNGLFQMPEVVVNAAFGSPEGGAMQWAGVVPAVGYGAMKGDAQCLARCESMNRDGKQ
;
A
#
# COMPACT_ATOMS: atom_id res chain seq x y z
N MET A 1 8.69 -15.04 3.46
CA MET A 1 8.72 -14.07 4.57
C MET A 1 9.55 -12.88 4.13
N ALA A 2 9.21 -11.67 4.54
CA ALA A 2 9.95 -10.45 4.23
C ALA A 2 9.97 -9.52 5.44
N MET A 3 11.07 -8.78 5.59
CA MET A 3 11.13 -7.60 6.43
C MET A 3 10.69 -6.40 5.60
N ILE A 4 9.77 -5.60 6.13
CA ILE A 4 9.29 -4.38 5.48
C ILE A 4 9.76 -3.19 6.29
N GLN A 5 10.46 -2.26 5.64
CA GLN A 5 10.89 -1.00 6.24
C GLN A 5 10.13 0.14 5.58
N LEU A 6 9.44 0.95 6.39
CA LEU A 6 8.77 2.16 5.94
C LEU A 6 9.45 3.36 6.60
N GLY A 7 10.04 4.23 5.78
CA GLY A 7 10.49 5.54 6.22
C GLY A 7 9.31 6.40 6.71
N PRO A 8 9.60 7.60 7.25
CA PRO A 8 8.56 8.55 7.66
C PRO A 8 7.56 8.79 6.52
N CYS A 9 6.27 8.70 6.83
CA CYS A 9 5.18 8.90 5.86
C CYS A 9 5.21 7.98 4.63
N ALA A 10 6.03 6.92 4.60
CA ALA A 10 6.12 6.01 3.47
C ALA A 10 4.97 5.01 3.46
N MET A 11 4.63 4.49 2.28
CA MET A 11 3.55 3.53 2.13
C MET A 11 3.82 2.45 1.08
N LEU A 12 3.33 1.24 1.33
CA LEU A 12 3.19 0.21 0.32
C LEU A 12 1.87 0.44 -0.43
N PRO A 13 1.91 0.64 -1.76
CA PRO A 13 0.72 0.99 -2.54
C PRO A 13 -0.30 -0.14 -2.53
N PRO A 14 -1.57 0.13 -2.90
CA PRO A 14 -2.61 -0.89 -2.97
C PRO A 14 -2.19 -2.08 -3.84
N HIS A 15 -2.13 -3.25 -3.22
CA HIS A 15 -1.79 -4.52 -3.86
C HIS A 15 -2.56 -5.68 -3.24
N TYR A 16 -2.47 -6.84 -3.88
CA TYR A 16 -2.97 -8.09 -3.32
C TYR A 16 -2.07 -9.27 -3.70
N HIS A 17 -2.27 -10.38 -3.00
CA HIS A 17 -1.61 -11.65 -3.26
C HIS A 17 -2.63 -12.65 -3.82
N PRO A 18 -2.62 -12.98 -5.12
CA PRO A 18 -3.64 -13.83 -5.74
C PRO A 18 -3.65 -15.26 -5.19
N ARG A 19 -2.50 -15.76 -4.71
CA ARG A 19 -2.33 -17.17 -4.31
C ARG A 19 -1.96 -17.37 -2.84
N GLY A 20 -2.08 -16.35 -1.98
CA GLY A 20 -1.81 -16.50 -0.55
C GLY A 20 -2.37 -15.36 0.30
N SER A 21 -2.59 -15.65 1.58
CA SER A 21 -2.88 -14.64 2.61
C SER A 21 -1.57 -14.06 3.13
N ASN A 22 -1.60 -12.80 3.56
CA ASN A 22 -0.46 -12.08 4.11
C ASN A 22 -0.68 -11.79 5.60
N TYR A 23 0.17 -12.35 6.45
CA TYR A 23 0.20 -12.14 7.89
C TYR A 23 1.27 -11.09 8.18
N VAL A 24 0.88 -9.98 8.78
CA VAL A 24 1.80 -8.86 9.05
C VAL A 24 1.78 -8.54 10.53
N VAL A 25 2.97 -8.43 11.12
CA VAL A 25 3.15 -7.98 12.52
C VAL A 25 4.06 -6.76 12.54
N ALA A 26 3.70 -5.75 13.31
CA ALA A 26 4.55 -4.59 13.55
C ALA A 26 5.58 -4.88 14.63
N ILE A 27 6.83 -4.48 14.39
CA ILE A 27 7.93 -4.68 15.33
C ILE A 27 8.62 -3.38 15.76
N LYS A 28 8.53 -2.31 14.94
CA LYS A 28 9.00 -0.95 15.28
C LYS A 28 8.05 0.09 14.71
N GLY A 29 7.84 1.17 15.46
CA GLY A 29 6.98 2.28 15.04
C GLY A 29 5.52 1.85 14.84
N ASN A 30 4.74 2.73 14.22
CA ASN A 30 3.33 2.51 13.96
C ASN A 30 3.07 2.45 12.45
N THR A 31 2.22 1.52 12.02
CA THR A 31 1.74 1.44 10.63
C THR A 31 0.22 1.34 10.63
N THR A 32 -0.44 2.21 9.89
CA THR A 32 -1.87 2.09 9.58
C THR A 32 -2.04 1.22 8.35
N THR A 33 -2.95 0.26 8.39
CA THR A 33 -3.26 -0.63 7.28
C THR A 33 -4.69 -0.45 6.81
N TYR A 34 -4.89 -0.60 5.51
CA TYR A 34 -6.19 -0.49 4.85
C TYR A 34 -6.45 -1.77 4.06
N MET A 35 -7.67 -2.30 4.13
CA MET A 35 -8.04 -3.50 3.40
C MET A 35 -9.50 -3.48 2.97
N ILE A 36 -9.78 -3.93 1.74
CA ILE A 36 -11.11 -4.30 1.26
C ILE A 36 -11.01 -5.75 0.76
N GLN A 37 -11.86 -6.65 1.25
CA GLN A 37 -11.81 -8.05 0.80
C GLN A 37 -12.44 -8.25 -0.58
N GLU A 38 -13.67 -7.77 -0.77
CA GLU A 38 -14.40 -7.89 -2.04
C GLU A 38 -15.40 -6.73 -2.24
N ASN A 39 -16.08 -6.73 -3.38
CA ASN A 39 -17.11 -5.74 -3.69
C ASN A 39 -18.22 -5.75 -2.63
N GLY A 40 -18.54 -4.57 -2.10
CA GLY A 40 -19.56 -4.39 -1.06
C GLY A 40 -19.08 -4.67 0.36
N ALA A 41 -17.88 -5.22 0.55
CA ALA A 41 -17.28 -5.32 1.87
C ALA A 41 -16.85 -3.93 2.40
N PRO A 42 -16.96 -3.67 3.72
CA PRO A 42 -16.50 -2.41 4.29
C PRO A 42 -14.97 -2.32 4.24
N LEU A 43 -14.47 -1.08 4.22
CA LEU A 43 -13.06 -0.81 4.45
C LEU A 43 -12.69 -1.20 5.89
N VAL A 44 -11.72 -2.09 6.03
CA VAL A 44 -11.08 -2.42 7.31
C VAL A 44 -9.84 -1.54 7.46
N THR A 45 -9.78 -0.77 8.56
CA THR A 45 -8.64 0.08 8.89
C THR A 45 -8.11 -0.29 10.26
N GLU A 46 -6.82 -0.58 10.35
CA GLU A 46 -6.17 -1.01 11.60
C GLU A 46 -4.90 -0.23 11.87
N LEU A 47 -4.64 0.07 13.14
CA LEU A 47 -3.38 0.65 13.60
C LEU A 47 -2.51 -0.42 14.24
N LEU A 48 -1.44 -0.79 13.56
CA LEU A 48 -0.43 -1.71 14.07
C LEU A 48 0.64 -0.94 14.85
N THR A 49 0.57 -1.06 16.17
CA THR A 49 1.66 -0.71 17.09
C THR A 49 2.57 -1.94 17.30
N PRO A 50 3.80 -1.80 17.83
CA PRO A 50 4.68 -2.95 18.03
C PRO A 50 4.00 -4.11 18.77
N GLY A 51 4.11 -5.32 18.23
CA GLY A 51 3.46 -6.54 18.72
C GLY A 51 2.04 -6.79 18.18
N LYS A 52 1.37 -5.78 17.58
CA LYS A 52 0.07 -6.00 16.92
C LYS A 52 0.24 -6.60 15.53
N MET A 53 -0.73 -7.41 15.14
CA MET A 53 -0.76 -8.10 13.86
C MET A 53 -2.08 -7.89 13.12
N THR A 54 -2.03 -8.08 11.81
CA THR A 54 -3.20 -8.17 10.94
C THR A 54 -3.02 -9.33 9.96
N ILE A 55 -4.14 -9.74 9.35
CA ILE A 55 -4.17 -10.73 8.29
C ILE A 55 -4.89 -10.09 7.11
N PHE A 56 -4.22 -10.07 5.95
CA PHE A 56 -4.85 -9.80 4.68
C PHE A 56 -5.19 -11.14 4.01
N PRO A 57 -6.48 -11.52 3.90
CA PRO A 57 -6.88 -12.75 3.23
C PRO A 57 -6.41 -12.80 1.77
N ARG A 58 -6.36 -14.01 1.21
CA ARG A 58 -6.00 -14.21 -0.20
C ARG A 58 -6.83 -13.29 -1.10
N ALA A 59 -6.15 -12.62 -2.02
CA ALA A 59 -6.72 -11.70 -3.00
C ALA A 59 -7.48 -10.49 -2.43
N SER A 60 -7.36 -10.16 -1.14
CA SER A 60 -7.88 -8.90 -0.61
C SER A 60 -6.97 -7.73 -1.01
N LEU A 61 -7.55 -6.64 -1.50
CA LEU A 61 -6.82 -5.42 -1.82
C LEU A 61 -6.41 -4.75 -0.51
N HIS A 62 -5.12 -4.51 -0.31
CA HIS A 62 -4.61 -3.89 0.90
C HIS A 62 -3.44 -2.93 0.66
N ALA A 63 -3.25 -2.02 1.61
CA ALA A 63 -2.15 -1.07 1.67
C ALA A 63 -1.66 -0.92 3.11
N MET A 64 -0.40 -0.51 3.26
CA MET A 64 0.23 -0.27 4.55
C MET A 64 0.92 1.09 4.51
N GLN A 65 0.70 1.94 5.49
CA GLN A 65 1.25 3.28 5.54
C GLN A 65 1.81 3.60 6.92
N ASN A 66 3.07 3.98 6.97
CA ASN A 66 3.63 4.65 8.14
C ASN A 66 3.08 6.07 8.15
N THR A 67 2.28 6.41 9.16
CA THR A 67 1.71 7.75 9.33
C THR A 67 2.49 8.60 10.33
N GLY A 68 3.61 8.07 10.87
CA GLY A 68 4.51 8.74 11.79
C GLY A 68 5.71 9.41 11.12
N CYS A 69 6.45 10.18 11.93
CA CYS A 69 7.65 10.90 11.50
C CYS A 69 8.96 10.14 11.76
N GLY A 70 8.89 9.02 12.48
CA GLY A 70 9.98 8.05 12.60
C GLY A 70 9.79 6.89 11.63
N GLU A 71 10.76 5.97 11.61
CA GLU A 71 10.64 4.74 10.83
C GLU A 71 9.66 3.74 11.44
N SER A 72 9.01 2.96 10.59
CA SER A 72 8.27 1.75 10.99
C SER A 72 8.86 0.51 10.34
N GLN A 73 8.79 -0.61 11.06
CA GLN A 73 9.25 -1.91 10.59
C GLN A 73 8.19 -2.97 10.88
N LEU A 74 7.97 -3.83 9.89
CA LEU A 74 7.02 -4.94 9.93
C LEU A 74 7.71 -6.23 9.51
N VAL A 75 7.19 -7.36 9.97
CA VAL A 75 7.48 -8.69 9.42
C VAL A 75 6.24 -9.18 8.68
N SER A 76 6.41 -9.59 7.43
CA SER A 76 5.36 -10.18 6.59
C SER A 76 5.66 -11.65 6.33
N ALA A 77 4.67 -12.51 6.57
CA ALA A 77 4.69 -13.92 6.23
C ALA A 77 3.50 -14.23 5.31
N LEU A 78 3.70 -15.16 4.38
CA LEU A 78 2.71 -15.48 3.37
C LEU A 78 2.33 -16.97 3.50
N SER A 79 1.07 -17.31 3.25
CA SER A 79 0.59 -18.70 3.35
C SER A 79 0.98 -19.61 2.17
N SER A 80 1.71 -19.09 1.17
CA SER A 80 2.20 -19.85 0.03
C SER A 80 3.62 -19.40 -0.34
N THR A 81 4.41 -20.31 -0.91
CA THR A 81 5.74 -20.04 -1.45
C THR A 81 5.69 -19.36 -2.83
N ASP A 82 4.55 -19.44 -3.52
CA ASP A 82 4.26 -18.76 -4.78
C ASP A 82 2.94 -17.97 -4.66
N THR A 83 2.97 -16.90 -3.88
CA THR A 83 1.79 -16.06 -3.63
C THR A 83 1.42 -15.17 -4.80
N GLY A 84 2.40 -14.80 -5.62
CA GLY A 84 2.32 -13.65 -6.51
C GLY A 84 2.11 -12.33 -5.74
N THR A 85 2.38 -11.21 -6.40
CA THR A 85 2.01 -9.88 -5.92
C THR A 85 1.47 -9.10 -7.12
N HIS A 86 0.29 -8.52 -6.97
CA HIS A 86 -0.32 -7.70 -8.00
C HIS A 86 -0.52 -6.28 -7.45
N ASN A 87 0.29 -5.34 -7.94
CA ASN A 87 0.08 -3.91 -7.67
C ASN A 87 -1.08 -3.43 -8.55
N PHE A 88 -2.15 -2.97 -7.91
CA PHE A 88 -3.43 -2.78 -8.58
C PHE A 88 -3.35 -1.81 -9.75
N LEU A 89 -2.73 -0.64 -9.54
CA LEU A 89 -2.60 0.38 -10.58
C LEU A 89 -1.70 -0.09 -11.74
N ASN A 90 -0.58 -0.76 -11.44
CA ASN A 90 0.30 -1.27 -12.48
C ASN A 90 -0.42 -2.30 -13.37
N GLY A 91 -1.19 -3.22 -12.77
CA GLY A 91 -1.95 -4.20 -13.53
C GLY A 91 -3.09 -3.59 -14.34
N LEU A 92 -3.81 -2.61 -13.78
CA LEU A 92 -4.85 -1.88 -14.48
C LEU A 92 -4.31 -1.20 -15.74
N PHE A 93 -3.21 -0.46 -15.63
CA PHE A 93 -2.63 0.28 -16.76
C PHE A 93 -1.80 -0.57 -17.74
N GLN A 94 -1.60 -1.87 -17.48
CA GLN A 94 -1.05 -2.81 -18.47
C GLN A 94 -2.11 -3.31 -19.46
N MET A 95 -3.39 -3.11 -19.17
CA MET A 95 -4.47 -3.47 -20.09
C MET A 95 -4.47 -2.55 -21.32
N PRO A 96 -5.09 -2.98 -22.45
CA PRO A 96 -5.26 -2.11 -23.60
C PRO A 96 -5.94 -0.80 -23.22
N GLU A 97 -5.48 0.32 -23.78
CA GLU A 97 -6.00 1.66 -23.49
C GLU A 97 -7.54 1.73 -23.60
N VAL A 98 -8.11 1.10 -24.64
CA VAL A 98 -9.57 1.05 -24.83
C VAL A 98 -10.31 0.41 -23.64
N VAL A 99 -9.70 -0.62 -23.02
CA VAL A 99 -10.27 -1.29 -21.84
C VAL A 99 -10.16 -0.40 -20.62
N VAL A 100 -9.01 0.26 -20.42
CA VAL A 100 -8.80 1.17 -19.29
C VAL A 100 -9.76 2.37 -19.39
N ASN A 101 -9.80 3.04 -20.54
CA ASN A 101 -10.71 4.17 -20.78
C ASN A 101 -12.18 3.78 -20.55
N ALA A 102 -12.61 2.62 -21.07
CA ALA A 102 -13.96 2.11 -20.83
C ALA A 102 -14.23 1.80 -19.34
N ALA A 103 -13.25 1.23 -18.62
CA ALA A 103 -13.37 0.92 -17.20
C ALA A 103 -13.50 2.17 -16.31
N PHE A 104 -12.93 3.30 -16.74
CA PHE A 104 -13.11 4.61 -16.09
C PHE A 104 -14.43 5.30 -16.48
N GLY A 105 -15.22 4.72 -17.40
CA GLY A 105 -16.43 5.35 -17.93
C GLY A 105 -16.15 6.52 -18.89
N SER A 106 -14.93 6.60 -19.43
CA SER A 106 -14.47 7.65 -20.35
C SER A 106 -13.96 7.02 -21.65
N PRO A 107 -14.82 6.36 -22.45
CA PRO A 107 -14.40 5.65 -23.67
C PRO A 107 -13.70 6.56 -24.69
N GLU A 108 -13.95 7.87 -24.65
CA GLU A 108 -13.30 8.89 -25.46
C GLU A 108 -11.82 9.14 -25.09
N GLY A 109 -11.37 8.69 -23.92
CA GLY A 109 -9.97 8.80 -23.49
C GLY A 109 -9.76 9.48 -22.14
N GLY A 110 -8.49 9.71 -21.82
CA GLY A 110 -8.06 10.50 -20.65
C GLY A 110 -7.62 9.68 -19.43
N ALA A 111 -8.03 8.40 -19.31
CA ALA A 111 -7.62 7.58 -18.16
C ALA A 111 -6.11 7.28 -18.17
N MET A 112 -5.52 7.13 -19.36
CA MET A 112 -4.09 6.81 -19.53
C MET A 112 -3.14 7.91 -19.06
N GLN A 113 -3.61 9.15 -18.85
CA GLN A 113 -2.76 10.22 -18.31
C GLN A 113 -2.18 9.88 -16.94
N TRP A 114 -2.87 9.03 -16.17
CA TRP A 114 -2.45 8.59 -14.85
C TRP A 114 -1.41 7.46 -14.90
N ALA A 115 -1.31 6.72 -16.01
CA ALA A 115 -0.35 5.62 -16.14
C ALA A 115 1.10 6.12 -16.00
N GLY A 116 1.39 7.33 -16.51
CA GLY A 116 2.73 7.93 -16.46
C GLY A 116 3.19 8.37 -15.07
N VAL A 117 2.27 8.49 -14.09
CA VAL A 117 2.61 8.85 -12.70
C VAL A 117 2.60 7.64 -11.76
N VAL A 118 2.19 6.46 -12.23
CA VAL A 118 2.27 5.23 -11.45
C VAL A 118 3.73 4.75 -11.44
N PRO A 119 4.37 4.63 -10.26
CA PRO A 119 5.74 4.15 -10.20
C PRO A 119 5.88 2.72 -10.73
N ALA A 120 7.06 2.38 -11.25
CA ALA A 120 7.35 1.05 -11.76
C ALA A 120 7.23 -0.03 -10.66
N VAL A 121 6.89 -1.25 -11.07
CA VAL A 121 6.91 -2.41 -10.17
C VAL A 121 8.32 -2.60 -9.61
N GLY A 122 8.42 -2.93 -8.32
CA GLY A 122 9.71 -3.13 -7.65
C GLY A 122 10.35 -1.87 -7.09
N TYR A 123 9.73 -0.69 -7.24
CA TYR A 123 10.18 0.56 -6.63
C TYR A 123 10.14 0.53 -5.07
N GLY A 124 9.41 -0.43 -4.49
CA GLY A 124 9.33 -0.61 -3.05
C GLY A 124 8.30 0.32 -2.40
N ALA A 125 8.66 0.93 -1.27
CA ALA A 125 7.79 1.87 -0.56
C ALA A 125 7.74 3.22 -1.30
N MET A 126 6.54 3.75 -1.47
CA MET A 126 6.27 5.05 -2.07
C MET A 126 6.20 6.14 -1.01
N LYS A 127 6.34 7.41 -1.43
CA LYS A 127 5.91 8.54 -0.60
C LYS A 127 4.40 8.43 -0.40
N GLY A 128 3.96 8.47 0.85
CA GLY A 128 2.55 8.45 1.20
C GLY A 128 1.95 9.84 1.24
N ASP A 129 1.09 10.05 2.25
CA ASP A 129 0.26 11.24 2.41
C ASP A 129 1.05 12.56 2.51
N ALA A 130 0.61 13.55 1.73
CA ALA A 130 1.24 14.87 1.67
C ALA A 130 1.09 15.65 3.00
N GLN A 131 -0.01 15.46 3.73
CA GLN A 131 -0.20 16.13 5.03
C GLN A 131 0.75 15.56 6.08
N CYS A 132 0.97 14.24 6.08
CA CYS A 132 1.97 13.57 6.89
C CYS A 132 3.36 14.15 6.63
N LEU A 133 3.75 14.24 5.35
CA LEU A 133 5.07 14.77 4.96
C LEU A 133 5.26 16.20 5.46
N ALA A 134 4.30 17.09 5.21
CA ALA A 134 4.35 18.47 5.65
C ALA A 134 4.47 18.60 7.19
N ARG A 135 3.72 17.78 7.94
CA ARG A 135 3.79 17.74 9.41
C ARG A 135 5.16 17.26 9.89
N CYS A 136 5.72 16.22 9.29
CA CYS A 136 7.02 15.71 9.71
C CYS A 136 8.17 16.65 9.35
N GLU A 137 8.06 17.38 8.24
CA GLU A 137 8.98 18.46 7.90
C GLU A 137 8.94 19.60 8.93
N SER A 138 7.75 20.01 9.40
CA SER A 138 7.66 21.06 10.42
C SER A 138 8.26 20.63 11.76
N MET A 139 8.01 19.39 12.21
CA MET A 139 8.58 18.86 13.45
C MET A 139 10.11 18.80 13.43
N ASN A 140 10.68 18.46 12.27
CA ASN A 140 12.14 18.46 12.07
C ASN A 140 12.74 19.87 12.12
N ARG A 141 12.01 20.89 11.64
CA ARG A 141 12.44 22.30 11.73
C ARG A 141 12.38 22.85 13.16
N ASP A 142 11.44 22.35 13.97
CA ASP A 142 11.21 22.80 15.35
C ASP A 142 12.07 22.05 16.40
N GLY A 143 12.95 21.12 15.98
CA GLY A 143 13.88 20.41 16.88
C GLY A 143 13.22 19.40 17.83
N LYS A 144 12.01 18.92 17.51
CA LYS A 144 11.27 17.94 18.33
C LYS A 144 11.36 16.54 17.68
N GLN A 145 12.42 15.79 18.00
CA GLN A 145 12.51 14.34 17.77
C GLN A 145 12.63 13.60 19.10
#